data_AF-A0A2U0M9E0-F1
#
_entry.id   AF-A0A2U0M9E0-F1
#
_cell.length_a   1.000
_cell.length_b   1.000
_cell.length_c   1.000
_cell.angle_alpha   90.00
_cell.angle_beta   90.00
_cell.angle_gamma   90.00
#
_symmetry.space_group_name_H-M   'P 1'
#
loop_
_entity.id
_entity.type
_entity.pdbx_description
1 polymer ?
#
loop_
_entity_poly.entity_id
_entity_poly.type
_entity_poly.pdbx_seq_one_letter_code
_entity_poly.pdbx_strand_id
1 'polypeptide(L)'
;MRMTKVRALCLSGALFTVLPCAQGSEKDELALVMKQLDQLQASLERAKVVAVQEHTSHRFYFDYPQATDDIAKIKRGISTYLEPSRAQPVLPQDISGQYQREGEQ
;
A
#
# COMPACT_ATOMS: atom_id res chain seq x y z
N MET A 1 -9.02 8.13 51.54
CA MET A 1 -7.67 8.49 51.04
C MET A 1 -7.57 8.06 49.58
N ARG A 2 -6.97 8.92 48.75
CA ARG A 2 -7.25 9.07 47.31
C ARG A 2 -6.88 7.88 46.42
N MET A 3 -7.82 7.53 45.53
CA MET A 3 -7.64 6.67 44.36
C MET A 3 -6.68 7.31 43.37
N THR A 4 -5.86 6.52 42.69
CA THR A 4 -5.23 6.95 41.43
C THR A 4 -5.31 5.82 40.44
N LYS A 5 -6.26 5.95 39.51
CA LYS A 5 -6.39 5.08 38.33
C LYS A 5 -5.32 5.51 37.32
N VAL A 6 -4.42 4.60 36.96
CA VAL A 6 -3.45 4.82 35.88
C VAL A 6 -4.22 4.86 34.55
N ARG A 7 -4.39 6.06 34.00
CA ARG A 7 -4.88 6.27 32.64
C ARG A 7 -3.73 5.97 31.68
N ALA A 8 -3.67 4.76 31.15
CA ALA A 8 -2.87 4.47 29.98
C ALA A 8 -3.45 5.26 28.80
N LEU A 9 -2.73 6.30 28.42
CA LEU A 9 -3.05 7.18 27.31
C LEU A 9 -2.67 6.47 26.00
N CYS A 10 -3.60 5.73 25.41
CA CYS A 10 -3.44 5.25 24.04
C CYS A 10 -3.68 6.41 23.06
N LEU A 11 -2.65 7.21 22.76
CA LEU A 11 -2.59 7.93 21.49
C LEU A 11 -2.05 6.97 20.43
N SER A 12 -2.89 6.03 19.98
CA SER A 12 -2.60 5.31 18.74
C SER A 12 -3.17 6.16 17.60
N GLY A 13 -2.26 6.79 16.85
CA GLY A 13 -2.59 7.70 15.76
C GLY A 13 -3.34 6.98 14.65
N ALA A 14 -4.62 7.29 14.51
CA ALA A 14 -5.37 7.08 13.29
C ALA A 14 -5.81 8.44 12.76
N LEU A 15 -4.84 9.29 12.41
CA LEU A 15 -5.12 10.44 11.56
C LEU A 15 -5.14 9.96 10.10
N PHE A 16 -6.17 9.19 9.75
CA PHE A 16 -6.53 9.00 8.34
C PHE A 16 -7.35 10.23 7.92
N THR A 17 -6.72 11.40 7.87
CA THR A 17 -7.34 12.58 7.26
C THR A 17 -7.19 12.47 5.75
N VAL A 18 -8.11 11.74 5.11
CA VAL A 18 -8.38 11.94 3.69
C VAL A 18 -9.40 13.06 3.56
N LEU A 19 -8.92 14.30 3.60
CA LEU A 19 -9.67 15.46 3.12
C LEU A 19 -8.85 16.12 2.01
N PRO A 20 -8.94 15.68 0.75
CA PRO A 20 -8.63 16.57 -0.35
C PRO A 20 -9.87 17.46 -0.56
N CYS A 21 -9.87 18.62 0.11
CA CYS A 21 -10.57 19.78 -0.44
C CYS A 21 -9.59 20.44 -1.40
N ALA A 22 -9.36 19.81 -2.55
CA ALA A 22 -8.59 20.40 -3.62
C ALA A 22 -9.42 20.22 -4.88
N GLN A 23 -9.89 21.33 -5.43
CA GLN A 23 -10.25 21.39 -6.85
C GLN A 23 -8.92 21.43 -7.63
N GLY A 24 -8.13 20.34 -7.52
CA GLY A 24 -6.89 20.14 -8.27
C GLY A 24 -7.22 19.72 -9.69
N SER A 25 -6.30 19.96 -10.63
CA SER A 25 -6.43 19.34 -11.94
C SER A 25 -6.39 17.81 -11.79
N GLU A 26 -6.96 17.06 -12.75
CA GLU A 26 -6.88 15.60 -12.76
C GLU A 26 -5.43 15.08 -12.54
N LYS A 27 -4.45 15.81 -13.09
CA LYS A 27 -3.03 15.49 -12.95
C LYS A 27 -2.52 15.62 -11.51
N ASP A 28 -3.03 16.60 -10.76
CA ASP A 28 -2.65 16.80 -9.35
C ASP A 28 -3.22 15.68 -8.48
N GLU A 29 -4.46 15.27 -8.74
CA GLU A 29 -5.09 14.12 -8.07
C GLU A 29 -4.34 12.81 -8.38
N LEU A 30 -3.97 12.57 -9.63
CA LEU A 30 -3.17 11.40 -10.00
C LEU A 30 -1.75 11.43 -9.40
N ALA A 31 -1.14 12.61 -9.27
CA ALA A 31 0.14 12.76 -8.56
C ALA A 31 -0.01 12.47 -7.06
N LEU A 32 -1.14 12.81 -6.44
CA LEU A 32 -1.46 12.42 -5.07
C LEU A 32 -1.61 10.90 -4.95
N VAL A 33 -2.32 10.27 -5.89
CA VAL A 33 -2.46 8.80 -5.93
C VAL A 33 -1.09 8.12 -6.01
N MET A 34 -0.16 8.62 -6.83
CA MET A 34 1.21 8.09 -6.92
C MET A 34 1.92 8.08 -5.56
N LYS A 35 1.81 9.18 -4.79
CA LYS A 35 2.38 9.27 -3.44
C LYS A 35 1.72 8.32 -2.45
N GLN A 36 0.41 8.12 -2.56
CA GLN A 36 -0.32 7.15 -1.74
C GLN A 36 0.11 5.71 -2.05
N LEU A 37 0.35 5.40 -3.33
CA LEU A 37 0.88 4.09 -3.73
C LEU A 37 2.30 3.85 -3.19
N ASP A 38 3.15 4.88 -3.12
CA ASP A 38 4.46 4.79 -2.45
C ASP A 38 4.32 4.50 -0.95
N GLN A 39 3.37 5.17 -0.28
CA GLN A 39 3.08 4.94 1.13
C GLN A 39 2.54 3.53 1.38
N LEU A 40 1.68 3.02 0.49
CA LEU A 40 1.17 1.64 0.55
C LEU A 40 2.30 0.63 0.39
N GLN A 41 3.18 0.81 -0.60
CA GLN A 41 4.35 -0.05 -0.80
C GLN A 41 5.25 -0.07 0.46
N ALA A 42 5.52 1.09 1.06
CA ALA A 42 6.28 1.17 2.30
C ALA A 42 5.57 0.49 3.47
N SER A 43 4.23 0.53 3.51
CA SER A 43 3.44 -0.16 4.53
C SER A 43 3.49 -1.68 4.37
N LEU A 44 3.45 -2.19 3.13
CA LEU A 44 3.60 -3.62 2.85
C LEU A 44 4.98 -4.12 3.30
N GLU A 45 6.06 -3.38 3.04
CA GLU A 45 7.39 -3.81 3.49
C GLU A 45 7.49 -3.84 5.03
N ARG A 46 6.89 -2.87 5.73
CA ARG A 46 6.82 -2.92 7.20
C ARG A 46 6.01 -4.12 7.69
N ALA A 47 4.85 -4.40 7.08
CA ALA A 47 4.03 -5.55 7.44
C ALA A 47 4.77 -6.88 7.20
N LYS A 48 5.54 -6.98 6.12
CA LYS A 48 6.43 -8.13 5.85
C LYS A 48 7.47 -8.32 6.95
N VAL A 49 8.12 -7.25 7.41
CA VAL A 49 9.08 -7.30 8.52
C VAL A 49 8.41 -7.78 9.81
N VAL A 50 7.19 -7.35 10.10
CA VAL A 50 6.42 -7.84 11.25
C VAL A 50 6.10 -9.34 11.10
N ALA A 51 5.60 -9.76 9.93
CA ALA A 51 5.25 -11.15 9.67
C ALA A 51 6.45 -12.10 9.81
N VAL A 52 7.65 -11.68 9.38
CA VAL A 52 8.88 -12.46 9.56
C VAL A 52 9.26 -12.61 11.03
N GLN A 53 9.06 -11.56 11.85
CA GLN A 53 9.39 -11.56 13.29
C GLN A 53 8.42 -12.39 14.14
N GLU A 54 7.15 -12.50 13.75
CA GLU A 54 6.17 -13.29 14.49
C GLU A 54 6.44 -14.81 14.43
N HIS A 55 7.38 -15.26 13.59
CA HIS A 55 7.88 -16.65 13.50
C HIS A 55 6.77 -17.71 13.51
N THR A 56 5.58 -17.37 13.03
CA THR A 56 4.43 -18.26 13.07
C THR A 56 4.32 -18.97 11.74
N SER A 57 4.44 -20.30 11.77
CA SER A 57 4.29 -21.16 10.60
C SER A 57 2.81 -21.23 10.20
N HIS A 58 2.33 -20.22 9.48
CA HIS A 58 0.99 -20.25 8.90
C HIS A 58 0.99 -21.06 7.61
N ARG A 59 0.00 -21.95 7.45
CA ARG A 59 -0.22 -22.69 6.19
C ARG A 59 -0.40 -21.74 5.01
N PHE A 60 -1.03 -20.60 5.26
CA PHE A 60 -1.22 -19.56 4.26
C PHE A 60 -0.54 -18.27 4.70
N TYR A 61 0.15 -17.62 3.78
CA TYR A 61 0.84 -16.36 4.00
C TYR A 61 0.56 -15.35 2.89
N PHE A 62 0.83 -14.08 3.18
CA PHE A 62 0.64 -12.99 2.22
C PHE A 62 1.83 -12.90 1.25
N ASP A 63 1.55 -12.86 -0.06
CA ASP A 63 2.52 -12.70 -1.15
C ASP A 63 2.90 -11.23 -1.32
N TYR A 64 3.79 -10.77 -0.44
CA TYR A 64 4.32 -9.41 -0.52
C TYR A 64 4.98 -9.07 -1.87
N PRO A 65 5.77 -9.97 -2.50
CA PRO A 65 6.28 -9.76 -3.85
C PRO A 65 5.17 -9.48 -4.86
N GLN A 66 4.15 -10.34 -4.96
CA GLN A 66 3.07 -10.17 -5.93
C GLN A 66 2.28 -8.86 -5.72
N ALA A 67 1.99 -8.51 -4.47
CA ALA A 67 1.29 -7.26 -4.15
C ALA A 67 2.14 -6.02 -4.52
N THR A 68 3.45 -6.08 -4.30
CA THR A 68 4.36 -4.99 -4.66
C THR A 68 4.47 -4.82 -6.17
N ASP A 69 4.53 -5.93 -6.92
CA ASP A 69 4.55 -5.91 -8.38
C ASP A 69 3.26 -5.33 -8.94
N ASP A 70 2.11 -5.67 -8.36
CA ASP A 70 0.82 -5.12 -8.78
C ASP A 70 0.71 -3.61 -8.49
N ILE A 71 1.23 -3.12 -7.35
CA ILE A 71 1.37 -1.67 -7.11
C ILE A 71 2.26 -1.02 -8.18
N ALA A 72 3.37 -1.66 -8.56
CA ALA A 72 4.26 -1.13 -9.59
C ALA A 72 3.57 -1.05 -10.97
N LYS A 73 2.72 -2.02 -11.32
CA LYS A 73 1.90 -1.98 -12.54
C LYS A 73 0.93 -0.80 -12.53
N ILE A 74 0.23 -0.58 -11.41
CA ILE A 74 -0.67 0.57 -11.26
C ILE A 74 0.08 1.89 -11.44
N LYS A 75 1.23 2.04 -10.74
CA LYS A 75 2.09 3.24 -10.85
C LYS A 75 2.54 3.47 -12.29
N ARG A 76 2.92 2.41 -13.01
CA ARG A 76 3.31 2.51 -14.42
C ARG A 76 2.15 2.93 -15.32
N GLY A 77 0.94 2.41 -15.08
CA GLY A 77 -0.26 2.81 -15.81
C GLY A 77 -0.57 4.30 -15.65
N ILE A 78 -0.56 4.80 -14.41
CA ILE A 78 -0.77 6.22 -14.12
C ILE A 78 0.34 7.09 -14.75
N SER A 79 1.61 6.69 -14.59
CA SER A 79 2.74 7.42 -15.19
C SER A 79 2.65 7.49 -16.71
N THR A 80 2.25 6.39 -17.37
CA THR A 80 2.06 6.36 -18.83
C THR A 80 0.95 7.30 -19.28
N TYR A 81 -0.11 7.46 -18.49
CA TYR A 81 -1.18 8.42 -18.79
C TYR A 81 -0.74 9.87 -18.59
N LEU A 82 -0.01 10.17 -17.52
CA LEU A 82 0.48 11.52 -17.22
C LEU A 82 1.57 11.98 -18.21
N GLU A 83 2.41 11.04 -18.64
CA GLU A 83 3.51 11.25 -19.58
C GLU A 83 3.38 10.30 -20.79
N PRO A 84 2.38 10.53 -21.66
CA PRO A 84 2.15 9.64 -22.80
C PRO A 84 3.34 9.71 -23.75
N SER A 85 4.09 8.62 -23.83
CA SER A 85 5.10 8.43 -24.85
C SER A 85 4.42 8.37 -26.22
N ARG A 86 5.06 8.94 -27.26
CA ARG A 86 4.61 8.74 -28.65
C ARG A 86 5.00 7.36 -29.21
N ALA A 87 5.57 6.47 -28.39
CA ALA A 87 5.77 5.08 -28.74
C ALA A 87 4.41 4.34 -28.85
N GLN A 88 4.40 3.18 -29.50
CA GLN A 88 3.19 2.35 -29.57
C GLN A 88 2.67 2.02 -28.17
N PRO A 89 1.33 1.90 -27.99
CA PRO A 89 0.74 1.50 -26.72
C PRO A 89 1.36 0.18 -26.24
N VAL A 90 1.88 0.17 -25.02
CA VAL A 90 2.33 -1.07 -24.37
C VAL A 90 1.09 -1.88 -24.03
N LEU A 91 1.14 -3.19 -24.29
CA LEU A 91 0.05 -4.10 -23.94
C LEU A 91 -0.34 -3.92 -22.45
N PRO A 92 -1.64 -3.82 -22.12
CA PRO A 92 -2.06 -3.79 -20.72
C PRO A 92 -1.48 -4.96 -19.94
N GLN A 93 -0.95 -4.70 -18.75
CA GLN A 93 -0.50 -5.73 -17.82
C GLN A 93 -1.59 -5.98 -16.78
N ASP A 94 -1.98 -7.24 -16.62
CA ASP A 94 -2.98 -7.62 -15.64
C ASP A 94 -2.45 -7.54 -14.20
N ILE A 95 -3.34 -7.14 -13.30
CA ILE A 95 -3.14 -7.20 -11.84
C ILE A 95 -3.61 -8.58 -11.39
N SER A 96 -2.77 -9.30 -10.63
CA SER A 96 -3.13 -10.64 -10.16
C SER A 96 -4.30 -10.57 -9.17
N GLY A 97 -4.17 -9.72 -8.15
CA GLY A 97 -5.14 -9.63 -7.06
C GLY A 97 -5.16 -10.84 -6.12
N GLN A 98 -4.45 -11.93 -6.46
CA GLN A 98 -4.29 -13.09 -5.60
C GLN A 98 -2.98 -12.99 -4.80
N TYR A 99 -3.11 -12.66 -3.51
CA TYR A 99 -1.97 -12.46 -2.61
C TYR A 99 -1.86 -13.51 -1.51
N GLN A 100 -2.63 -14.60 -1.59
CA GLN A 100 -2.49 -15.71 -0.66
C GLN A 100 -1.62 -16.80 -1.28
N ARG A 101 -0.61 -17.26 -0.54
CA ARG A 101 0.25 -18.38 -0.91
C ARG A 101 0.21 -19.45 0.16
N GLU A 102 0.37 -20.69 -0.26
CA GLU A 102 0.50 -21.84 0.64
C GLU A 102 2.00 -22.12 0.88
N GLY A 103 2.37 -22.33 2.14
CA GLY A 103 3.74 -22.71 2.50
C GLY A 103 4.08 -24.12 2.03
N GLU A 104 5.28 -24.32 1.49
CA GLU A 104 5.80 -25.66 1.21
C GLU A 104 5.99 -26.40 2.54
N GLN A 105 5.38 -27.58 2.67
CA GLN A 105 5.46 -28.44 3.86
C GLN A 105 6.79 -29.19 3.93
#